data_AF-A0A916VBL9-F1
#
_entry.id   AF-A0A916VBL9-F1
#
_cell.length_a   1.000
_cell.length_b   1.000
_cell.length_c   1.000
_cell.angle_alpha   90.00
_cell.angle_beta   90.00
_cell.angle_gamma   90.00
#
_symmetry.space_group_name_H-M   'P 1'
#
loop_
_entity.id
_entity.type
_entity.pdbx_description
1 polymer ?
#
loop_
_entity_poly.entity_id
_entity_poly.type
_entity_poly.pdbx_seq_one_letter_code
_entity_poly.pdbx_strand_id
1 'polypeptide(L)' 'MEKKKKRQLTNEEIDEHIFDYCSVCSASDCTGLIRVEPATEEEDEAYLDLYPYKPPFIPEDVEPEEDS' A
#
# COMPACT_ATOMS: atom_id res chain seq x y z
N MET A 1 36.57 16.11 -3.61
CA MET A 1 35.14 15.97 -3.29
C MET A 1 34.84 16.88 -2.11
N GLU A 2 34.18 18.01 -2.34
CA GLU A 2 33.77 18.90 -1.25
C GLU A 2 32.66 18.25 -0.41
N LYS A 3 32.88 18.16 0.90
CA LYS A 3 31.86 17.68 1.83
C LYS A 3 30.89 18.83 2.09
N LYS A 4 29.67 18.75 1.54
CA LYS A 4 28.59 19.70 1.88
C LYS A 4 28.30 19.61 3.38
N LYS A 5 28.56 20.69 4.10
CA LYS A 5 28.24 20.83 5.53
C LYS A 5 26.72 20.88 5.67
N LYS A 6 26.12 19.91 6.38
CA LYS A 6 24.69 19.95 6.72
C LYS A 6 24.47 21.10 7.71
N ARG A 7 23.59 22.03 7.37
CA ARG A 7 23.17 23.14 8.25
C ARG A 7 22.36 22.53 9.41
N GLN A 8 22.64 22.95 10.64
CA GLN A 8 21.79 22.65 11.79
C GLN A 8 20.67 23.69 11.83
N LEU A 9 19.43 23.23 12.00
CA LEU A 9 18.24 24.08 12.16
C LEU A 9 18.05 24.44 13.63
N THR A 10 17.46 25.60 13.91
CA THR A 10 17.00 25.95 15.26
C THR A 10 15.67 25.27 15.59
N ASN A 11 15.30 25.24 16.87
CA ASN A 11 14.02 24.68 17.28
C ASN A 11 12.82 25.48 16.73
N GLU A 12 12.92 26.81 16.64
CA GLU A 12 11.88 27.66 16.03
C GLU A 12 11.68 27.32 14.53
N GLU A 13 12.76 27.16 13.77
CA GLU A 13 12.67 26.79 12.35
C GLU A 13 12.03 25.40 12.17
N ILE A 14 12.22 24.49 13.12
CA ILE A 14 11.59 23.16 13.10
C ILE A 14 10.10 23.27 13.39
N ASP A 15 9.71 24.02 14.43
CA ASP A 15 8.32 24.18 14.84
C ASP A 15 7.48 24.89 13.77
N GLU A 16 8.05 25.87 13.05
CA GLU A 16 7.37 26.57 11.96
C GLU A 16 7.08 25.66 10.75
N HIS A 17 7.93 24.66 10.50
CA HIS A 17 7.85 23.78 9.31
C HIS A 17 7.38 22.36 9.64
N ILE A 18 6.97 22.09 10.89
CA ILE A 18 6.60 20.75 11.34
C ILE A 18 5.39 20.18 10.59
N PHE A 19 4.40 21.02 10.28
CA PHE A 19 3.19 20.61 9.58
C PHE A 19 3.46 20.23 8.12
N ASP A 20 4.33 20.99 7.46
CA ASP A 20 4.80 20.68 6.10
C ASP A 20 5.59 19.37 6.07
N TYR A 21 6.46 19.14 7.05
CA TYR A 21 7.22 17.90 7.18
C TYR A 21 6.33 16.67 7.43
N CYS A 22 5.33 16.78 8.32
CA CYS A 22 4.37 15.70 8.59
C CYS A 22 3.52 15.32 7.37
N SER A 23 3.22 16.28 6.49
CA SER A 23 2.53 16.03 5.22
C SER A 23 3.38 15.18 4.27
N VAL A 24 4.71 15.41 4.24
CA VAL A 24 5.65 14.63 3.40
C VAL A 24 5.73 13.17 3.85
N CYS A 25 5.56 12.88 5.15
CA CYS A 25 5.48 11.51 5.67
C CYS A 25 4.24 10.73 5.18
N SER A 26 3.23 11.41 4.62
CA SER A 26 2.04 10.79 4.01
C SER A 26 2.05 10.83 2.47
N ALA A 27 2.98 11.57 1.86
CA ALA A 27 2.82 12.01 0.47
C ALA A 27 3.39 11.06 -0.61
N SER A 28 4.27 10.10 -0.31
CA SER A 28 4.68 9.03 -1.26
C SER A 28 5.90 8.23 -0.79
N ASP A 29 5.75 7.41 0.25
CA ASP A 29 6.44 6.12 0.20
C ASP A 29 5.45 5.06 0.62
N CYS A 30 5.19 4.13 -0.27
CA CYS A 30 4.25 3.05 -0.05
C CYS A 30 4.60 2.36 1.28
N THR A 31 3.62 1.96 2.09
CA THR A 31 3.78 0.75 2.90
C THR A 31 3.80 -0.48 1.98
N GLY A 32 4.54 -0.38 0.87
CA GLY A 32 4.68 -1.33 -0.21
C GLY A 32 5.59 -2.45 0.24
N LEU A 33 5.22 -3.09 1.35
CA LEU A 33 5.40 -4.52 1.42
C LEU A 33 4.62 -5.05 0.22
N ILE A 34 5.35 -5.36 -0.84
CA ILE A 34 4.86 -6.26 -1.88
C ILE A 34 4.25 -7.44 -1.12
N ARG A 35 2.98 -7.74 -1.39
CA ARG A 35 2.33 -8.87 -0.73
C ARG A 35 3.20 -10.09 -0.97
N VAL A 36 3.71 -10.65 0.12
CA VAL A 36 4.44 -11.91 0.06
C VAL A 36 3.41 -12.95 -0.34
N GLU A 37 3.72 -13.74 -1.36
CA GLU A 37 2.87 -14.88 -1.69
C GLU A 37 2.79 -15.80 -0.47
N PRO A 38 1.61 -16.37 -0.17
CA PRO A 38 1.47 -17.30 0.93
C PRO A 38 2.47 -18.45 0.76
N ALA A 39 3.13 -18.84 1.85
CA ALA A 39 4.15 -19.88 1.81
C ALA A 39 3.51 -21.28 1.73
N THR A 40 2.25 -21.38 2.13
CA THR A 40 1.48 -22.62 2.21
C THR A 40 0.04 -22.42 1.74
N GLU A 41 -0.63 -23.51 1.37
CA GLU A 41 -2.03 -23.48 0.95
C GLU A 41 -2.96 -23.14 2.13
N GLU A 42 -2.61 -23.57 3.35
CA GLU A 42 -3.38 -23.25 4.55
C GLU A 42 -3.41 -21.73 4.86
N GLU A 43 -2.31 -21.02 4.59
CA GLU A 43 -2.27 -19.55 4.74
C GLU A 43 -3.16 -18.85 3.71
N ASP A 44 -3.25 -19.39 2.49
CA ASP A 44 -4.11 -18.84 1.44
C ASP A 44 -5.60 -19.02 1.78
N GLU A 45 -5.97 -20.21 2.23
CA GLU A 45 -7.32 -20.54 2.68
C GLU A 45 -7.74 -19.69 3.88
N ALA A 46 -6.88 -19.55 4.89
CA ALA A 46 -7.15 -18.71 6.05
C ALA A 46 -7.34 -17.23 5.66
N TYR A 47 -6.63 -16.76 4.64
CA TYR A 47 -6.79 -15.41 4.13
C TYR A 47 -8.09 -15.24 3.33
N LEU A 48 -8.49 -16.26 2.54
CA LEU A 48 -9.79 -16.30 1.85
C LEU A 48 -10.97 -16.24 2.80
N ASP A 49 -10.90 -16.97 3.92
CA ASP A 49 -11.94 -16.98 4.96
C ASP A 49 -12.16 -15.59 5.58
N LEU A 50 -11.08 -14.81 5.69
CA LEU A 50 -11.14 -13.44 6.21
C LEU A 50 -11.63 -12.45 5.16
N TYR A 51 -11.22 -12.63 3.90
CA TYR A 51 -11.57 -11.74 2.81
C TYR A 51 -11.63 -12.49 1.45
N PRO A 52 -12.77 -12.42 0.73
CA PRO A 52 -12.94 -13.08 -0.57
C PRO A 52 -12.24 -12.28 -1.67
N TYR A 53 -10.92 -12.49 -1.79
CA TYR A 53 -10.09 -11.75 -2.74
C TYR A 53 -10.01 -12.37 -4.13
N LYS A 54 -10.38 -13.65 -4.28
CA LYS A 54 -10.39 -14.34 -5.58
C LYS A 54 -11.58 -13.85 -6.43
N PRO A 55 -11.42 -13.74 -7.75
CA PRO A 55 -12.54 -13.46 -8.64
C PRO A 55 -13.68 -14.45 -8.42
N PRO A 56 -14.94 -14.01 -8.56
CA PRO A 56 -16.07 -14.93 -8.52
C PRO A 56 -15.91 -15.98 -9.61
N PHE A 57 -16.30 -17.22 -9.30
CA PHE A 57 -16.33 -18.28 -10.29
C PHE A 57 -17.42 -17.96 -11.32
N ILE A 58 -17.03 -17.76 -12.58
CA ILE A 58 -17.94 -17.61 -13.71
C ILE A 58 -17.83 -18.92 -14.51
N PRO A 59 -18.89 -19.75 -14.58
CA PRO A 59 -18.90 -20.90 -15.47
C PRO A 59 -18.74 -20.42 -16.92
N GLU A 60 -17.86 -21.05 -17.71
CA GLU A 60 -17.59 -20.65 -19.10
C GLU A 60 -18.83 -20.74 -20.03
N ASP A 61 -19.86 -21.47 -19.63
CA ASP A 61 -21.05 -21.76 -20.45
C ASP A 61 -22.27 -20.88 -20.16
N VAL A 62 -22.16 -19.82 -19.35
CA VAL A 62 -23.29 -18.89 -19.17
C VAL A 62 -23.29 -17.89 -20.32
N GLU A 63 -23.93 -18.25 -21.43
CA GLU A 63 -24.27 -17.27 -22.47
C GLU A 63 -25.07 -16.14 -21.79
N PRO A 64 -24.72 -14.86 -22.03
CA PRO A 64 -25.46 -13.76 -21.44
C PRO A 64 -26.92 -13.85 -21.94
N GLU A 65 -27.88 -14.03 -21.03
CA GLU A 65 -29.29 -13.87 -21.37
C GLU A 65 -29.47 -12.45 -21.89
N GLU A 66 -29.72 -12.32 -23.19
CA GLU A 66 -30.12 -11.05 -23.79
C GLU A 66 -31.47 -10.67 -23.20
N ASP A 67 -31.45 -9.70 -22.27
CA ASP A 67 -32.65 -9.08 -21.70
C ASP A 67 -33.41 -8.40 -22.86
N SER A 68 -34.51 -9.04 -23.27
CA SER A 68 -35.35 -8.72 -24.42
C SER A 68 -36.23 -7.49 -24.23
#